data_AF-A0A917HXP9-F1
#
_entry.id   AF-A0A917HXP9-F1
#
_cell.length_a   1.000
_cell.length_b   1.000
_cell.length_c   1.000
_cell.angle_alpha   90.00
_cell.angle_beta   90.00
_cell.angle_gamma   90.00
#
_symmetry.space_group_name_H-M   'P 1'
#
loop_
_entity.id
_entity.type
_entity.pdbx_description
1 polymer ?
#
loop_
_entity_poly.entity_id
_entity_poly.type
_entity_poly.pdbx_seq_one_letter_code
_entity_poly.pdbx_strand_id
1 'polypeptide(L)'
;MTKVTSFIGEHTVELTIVPILKKILQKEFEFIVPIFPWMTREGGNISKLIHKNDEFKIIGLYPRRPKLSIKKNSNIFIKISPQIILGARSGQVQGIPIIGGLPLVKNFWELSKDPRCLWLTLDFENDEQLEYEIELENFSKLEKTLLNKILPVEKNIYQLINKKAKKHNINQALEAFKKIKMESMNLDFYSSFAYMGGYKPIYFLLK
;
A
#
# COMPACT_ATOMS: atom_id res chain seq x y z
N MET A 1 16.99 -5.58 21.13
CA MET A 1 16.59 -4.90 19.88
C MET A 1 16.90 -3.42 19.98
N THR A 2 17.45 -2.83 18.92
CA THR A 2 17.70 -1.38 18.86
C THR A 2 16.37 -0.64 18.77
N LYS A 3 16.12 0.35 19.64
CA LYS A 3 14.91 1.18 19.58
C LYS A 3 14.89 1.96 18.26
N VAL A 4 13.81 1.79 17.50
CA VAL A 4 13.56 2.48 16.23
C VAL A 4 12.26 3.26 16.30
N THR A 5 12.23 4.47 15.75
CA THR A 5 11.04 5.34 15.80
C THR A 5 10.89 6.08 14.49
N SER A 6 9.65 6.30 14.05
CA SER A 6 9.41 7.13 12.88
C SER A 6 9.39 8.60 13.26
N PHE A 7 9.87 9.44 12.37
CA PHE A 7 9.85 10.90 12.53
C PHE A 7 8.70 11.56 11.77
N ILE A 8 7.91 10.80 11.00
CA ILE A 8 6.74 11.28 10.22
C ILE A 8 5.48 10.46 10.52
N GLY A 9 4.32 11.03 10.23
CA GLY A 9 3.02 10.35 10.28
C GLY A 9 2.66 9.65 8.98
N GLU A 10 1.65 8.77 9.01
CA GLU A 10 1.14 8.04 7.86
C GLU A 10 0.72 8.98 6.72
N HIS A 11 -0.07 10.03 7.03
CA HIS A 11 -0.54 10.98 6.02
C HIS A 11 0.59 11.77 5.35
N THR A 12 1.69 12.07 6.05
CA THR A 12 2.88 12.68 5.43
C THR A 12 3.48 11.74 4.38
N VAL A 13 3.54 10.44 4.67
CA VAL A 13 4.00 9.45 3.70
C VAL A 13 3.05 9.38 2.52
N GLU A 14 1.73 9.32 2.77
CA GLU A 14 0.70 9.29 1.73
C GLU A 14 0.86 10.43 0.72
N LEU A 15 0.94 11.67 1.24
CA LEU A 15 1.12 12.87 0.43
C LEU A 15 2.41 12.84 -0.41
N THR A 16 3.41 12.08 0.03
CA THR A 16 4.68 11.94 -0.69
C THR A 16 4.64 10.83 -1.74
N ILE A 17 4.19 9.63 -1.37
CA ILE A 17 4.36 8.44 -2.22
C ILE A 17 3.21 8.22 -3.19
N VAL A 18 2.01 8.74 -2.93
CA VAL A 18 0.86 8.62 -3.83
C VAL A 18 1.13 9.29 -5.18
N PRO A 19 1.64 10.54 -5.23
CA PRO A 19 2.03 11.16 -6.50
C PRO A 19 3.11 10.36 -7.25
N ILE A 20 4.06 9.77 -6.52
CA ILE A 20 5.15 8.97 -7.13
C ILE A 20 4.56 7.70 -7.78
N LEU A 21 3.72 6.95 -7.06
CA LEU A 21 3.09 5.76 -7.64
C LEU A 21 2.15 6.14 -8.79
N LYS A 22 1.45 7.27 -8.71
CA LYS A 22 0.65 7.78 -9.83
C LYS A 22 1.51 8.02 -11.08
N LYS A 23 2.65 8.71 -10.95
CA LYS A 23 3.59 8.96 -12.06
C LYS A 23 4.10 7.66 -12.70
N ILE A 24 4.32 6.63 -11.89
CA ILE A 24 4.65 5.27 -12.36
C ILE A 24 3.47 4.75 -13.19
N LEU A 25 2.30 4.61 -12.60
CA LEU A 25 1.11 4.04 -13.25
C LEU A 25 0.67 4.77 -14.53
N GLN A 26 0.92 6.07 -14.64
CA GLN A 26 0.66 6.89 -15.83
C GLN A 26 1.44 6.48 -17.08
N LYS A 27 2.46 5.62 -16.97
CA LYS A 27 3.18 5.11 -18.14
C LYS A 27 2.42 4.00 -18.88
N GLU A 28 1.42 3.38 -18.25
CA GLU A 28 0.69 2.21 -18.80
C GLU A 28 -0.84 2.39 -18.80
N PHE A 29 -1.38 3.24 -17.91
CA PHE A 29 -2.82 3.48 -17.81
C PHE A 29 -3.14 4.92 -18.21
N GLU A 30 -4.30 5.12 -18.84
CA GLU A 30 -4.76 6.45 -19.24
C GLU A 30 -5.34 7.19 -18.04
N PHE A 31 -6.15 6.51 -17.23
CA PHE A 31 -6.79 7.08 -16.05
C PHE A 31 -6.26 6.43 -14.77
N ILE A 32 -5.71 7.26 -13.87
CA ILE A 32 -5.20 6.84 -12.56
C ILE A 32 -5.79 7.75 -11.48
N VAL A 33 -6.68 7.18 -10.67
CA VAL A 33 -7.36 7.90 -9.59
C VAL A 33 -7.06 7.23 -8.25
N PRO A 34 -6.17 7.82 -7.41
CA PRO A 34 -6.03 7.38 -6.02
C PRO A 34 -7.26 7.80 -5.21
N ILE A 35 -7.84 6.86 -4.47
CA ILE A 35 -8.97 7.08 -3.58
C ILE A 35 -8.68 6.49 -2.19
N PHE A 36 -9.27 7.10 -1.18
CA PHE A 36 -9.25 6.60 0.19
C PHE A 36 -10.70 6.34 0.66
N PRO A 37 -11.35 5.27 0.18
CA PRO A 37 -12.80 5.17 0.09
C PRO A 37 -13.50 5.20 1.44
N TRP A 38 -14.48 6.08 1.56
CA TRP A 38 -15.44 6.12 2.65
C TRP A 38 -16.80 5.66 2.13
N MET A 39 -17.40 4.66 2.78
CA MET A 39 -18.61 4.02 2.22
C MET A 39 -19.80 4.98 2.07
N THR A 40 -19.85 6.05 2.85
CA THR A 40 -20.89 7.09 2.70
C THR A 40 -20.56 8.17 1.67
N ARG A 41 -19.34 8.17 1.10
CA ARG A 41 -18.90 9.12 0.07
C ARG A 41 -18.71 8.38 -1.26
N GLU A 42 -17.58 7.70 -1.45
CA GLU A 42 -17.28 6.93 -2.65
C GLU A 42 -18.25 5.75 -2.83
N GLY A 43 -18.85 5.25 -1.74
CA GLY A 43 -19.86 4.19 -1.78
C GLY A 43 -21.31 4.63 -1.93
N GLY A 44 -21.56 5.95 -2.04
CA GLY A 44 -22.91 6.51 -2.12
C GLY A 44 -23.64 6.22 -3.44
N ASN A 45 -24.95 6.46 -3.44
CA ASN A 45 -25.81 6.22 -4.60
C ASN A 45 -25.41 7.04 -5.83
N ILE A 46 -24.91 8.26 -5.62
CA ILE A 46 -24.42 9.13 -6.71
C ILE A 46 -23.22 8.48 -7.41
N SER A 47 -22.21 8.06 -6.65
CA SER A 47 -21.02 7.39 -7.21
C SER A 47 -21.40 6.11 -7.97
N LYS A 48 -22.30 5.30 -7.40
CA LYS A 48 -22.82 4.09 -8.08
C LYS A 48 -23.56 4.41 -9.37
N LEU A 49 -24.35 5.48 -9.40
CA LEU A 49 -25.09 5.90 -10.58
C LEU A 49 -24.17 6.40 -11.68
N ILE A 50 -23.20 7.25 -11.35
CA ILE A 50 -22.23 7.84 -12.30
C ILE A 50 -21.37 6.75 -12.92
N HIS A 51 -20.90 5.79 -12.11
CA HIS A 51 -19.96 4.74 -12.52
C HIS A 51 -20.63 3.38 -12.81
N LYS A 52 -21.96 3.36 -13.02
CA LYS A 52 -22.72 2.10 -13.18
C LYS A 52 -22.24 1.22 -14.34
N ASN A 53 -21.66 1.83 -15.38
CA ASN A 53 -21.21 1.17 -16.60
C ASN A 53 -19.68 1.13 -16.70
N ASP A 54 -18.95 1.60 -15.69
CA ASP A 54 -17.49 1.56 -15.68
C ASP A 54 -16.98 0.20 -15.19
N GLU A 55 -15.92 -0.27 -15.84
CA GLU A 55 -15.07 -1.35 -15.36
C GLU A 55 -13.62 -0.87 -15.32
N PHE A 56 -12.91 -1.19 -14.24
CA PHE A 56 -11.53 -0.76 -14.03
C PHE A 56 -10.76 -1.81 -13.25
N LYS A 57 -9.43 -1.75 -13.34
CA LYS A 57 -8.53 -2.51 -12.45
C LYS A 57 -8.23 -1.69 -11.21
N ILE A 58 -7.82 -2.36 -10.14
CA ILE A 58 -7.47 -1.72 -8.87
C ILE A 58 -6.14 -2.25 -8.37
N ILE A 59 -5.27 -1.36 -7.90
CA ILE A 59 -4.13 -1.71 -7.04
C ILE A 59 -4.25 -0.99 -5.71
N GLY A 60 -4.04 -1.70 -4.60
CA GLY A 60 -3.98 -1.13 -3.26
C GLY A 60 -2.54 -0.76 -2.87
N LEU A 61 -2.41 0.28 -2.05
CA LEU A 61 -1.16 0.74 -1.48
C LEU A 61 -1.31 0.89 0.03
N TYR A 62 -0.44 0.23 0.80
CA TYR A 62 -0.20 0.57 2.21
C TYR A 62 1.08 1.40 2.35
N PRO A 63 0.96 2.71 2.59
CA PRO A 63 2.08 3.55 2.96
C PRO A 63 2.72 3.07 4.25
N ARG A 64 4.05 2.93 4.22
CA ARG A 64 4.87 2.57 5.37
C ARG A 64 5.80 3.71 5.70
N ARG A 65 5.92 3.97 7.01
CA ARG A 65 6.77 5.03 7.51
C ARG A 65 8.20 4.54 7.70
N PRO A 66 9.21 5.33 7.30
CA PRO A 66 10.59 5.06 7.67
C PRO A 66 10.75 5.20 9.18
N LYS A 67 11.42 4.23 9.78
CA LYS A 67 11.86 4.30 11.16
C LYS A 67 13.38 4.43 11.19
N LEU A 68 13.88 5.23 12.11
CA LEU A 68 15.31 5.48 12.29
C LEU A 68 15.75 5.01 13.67
N SER A 69 17.04 4.73 13.79
CA SER A 69 17.69 4.50 15.08
C SER A 69 18.74 5.56 15.34
N ILE A 70 18.82 6.04 16.59
CA ILE A 70 19.91 6.91 17.05
C ILE A 70 21.27 6.20 16.96
N LYS A 71 21.30 4.88 17.22
CA LYS A 71 22.55 4.09 17.21
C LYS A 71 22.99 3.66 15.80
N LYS A 72 22.05 3.62 14.85
CA LYS A 72 22.27 3.17 13.46
C LYS A 72 21.69 4.21 12.50
N ASN A 73 22.25 5.41 12.52
CA ASN A 73 21.78 6.57 11.76
C ASN A 73 21.90 6.39 10.22
N SER A 74 22.73 5.45 9.76
CA SER A 74 22.86 5.09 8.34
C SER A 74 21.67 4.28 7.81
N ASN A 75 20.87 3.65 8.67
CA ASN A 75 19.90 2.63 8.28
C ASN A 75 18.46 3.11 8.43
N ILE A 76 17.59 2.63 7.55
CA ILE A 76 16.13 2.79 7.65
C ILE A 76 15.53 1.45 8.02
N PHE A 77 14.54 1.48 8.90
CA PHE A 77 13.81 0.30 9.34
C PHE A 77 12.37 0.39 8.85
N ILE A 78 11.84 -0.76 8.43
CA ILE A 78 10.43 -0.91 8.07
C ILE A 78 9.77 -1.90 9.03
N LYS A 79 8.58 -1.55 9.50
CA LYS A 79 7.70 -2.46 10.22
C LYS A 79 6.43 -2.67 9.40
N ILE A 80 6.11 -3.92 9.13
CA ILE A 80 4.86 -4.36 8.54
C ILE A 80 3.98 -4.88 9.67
N SER A 81 2.72 -4.46 9.71
CA SER A 81 1.78 -4.90 10.76
C SER A 81 1.07 -6.18 10.31
N PRO A 82 0.73 -7.12 11.19
CA PRO A 82 -0.15 -8.26 10.84
C PRO A 82 -1.45 -7.81 10.15
N GLN A 83 -2.06 -6.72 10.62
CA GLN A 83 -3.25 -6.10 9.99
C GLN A 83 -3.02 -5.76 8.49
N ILE A 84 -1.82 -5.30 8.13
CA ILE A 84 -1.48 -4.96 6.73
C ILE A 84 -1.40 -6.23 5.88
N ILE A 85 -0.82 -7.30 6.44
CA ILE A 85 -0.74 -8.60 5.77
C ILE A 85 -2.13 -9.19 5.57
N LEU A 86 -2.99 -9.17 6.59
CA LEU A 86 -4.38 -9.63 6.49
C LEU A 86 -5.15 -8.85 5.42
N GLY A 87 -5.05 -7.51 5.43
CA GLY A 87 -5.66 -6.69 4.39
C GLY A 87 -5.13 -6.99 2.98
N ALA A 88 -3.82 -7.20 2.84
CA ALA A 88 -3.21 -7.55 1.56
C ALA A 88 -3.69 -8.92 1.04
N ARG A 89 -3.77 -9.93 1.89
CA ARG A 89 -4.30 -11.26 1.54
C ARG A 89 -5.76 -11.20 1.14
N SER A 90 -6.57 -10.47 1.90
CA SER A 90 -7.96 -10.19 1.52
C SER A 90 -8.04 -9.58 0.13
N GLY A 91 -7.20 -8.58 -0.15
CA GLY A 91 -7.10 -7.94 -1.46
C GLY A 91 -6.84 -8.94 -2.57
N GLN A 92 -5.90 -9.87 -2.38
CA GLN A 92 -5.61 -10.91 -3.36
C GLN A 92 -6.81 -11.80 -3.66
N VAL A 93 -7.55 -12.22 -2.64
CA VAL A 93 -8.79 -13.00 -2.82
C VAL A 93 -9.82 -12.21 -3.64
N GLN A 94 -9.93 -10.90 -3.40
CA GLN A 94 -10.82 -10.01 -4.16
C GLN A 94 -10.28 -9.64 -5.56
N GLY A 95 -9.09 -10.13 -5.96
CA GLY A 95 -8.46 -9.78 -7.23
C GLY A 95 -7.89 -8.34 -7.28
N ILE A 96 -7.53 -7.79 -6.13
CA ILE A 96 -6.90 -6.47 -5.96
C ILE A 96 -5.49 -6.70 -5.40
N PRO A 97 -4.42 -6.66 -6.22
CA PRO A 97 -3.06 -6.69 -5.69
C PRO A 97 -2.83 -5.49 -4.77
N ILE A 98 -2.23 -5.73 -3.61
CA ILE A 98 -1.89 -4.67 -2.64
C ILE A 98 -0.38 -4.71 -2.39
N ILE A 99 0.25 -3.53 -2.51
CA ILE A 99 1.69 -3.34 -2.29
C ILE A 99 1.95 -2.44 -1.08
N GLY A 100 3.14 -2.56 -0.51
CA GLY A 100 3.69 -1.61 0.46
C GLY A 100 4.58 -0.60 -0.25
N GLY A 101 4.53 0.65 0.19
CA GLY A 101 5.42 1.71 -0.28
C GLY A 101 6.09 2.43 0.87
N LEU A 102 7.41 2.58 0.82
CA LEU A 102 8.22 3.21 1.85
C LEU A 102 9.15 4.26 1.20
N PRO A 103 9.04 5.55 1.53
CA PRO A 103 10.02 6.53 1.10
C PRO A 103 11.33 6.30 1.85
N LEU A 104 12.43 6.23 1.12
CA LEU A 104 13.76 5.98 1.64
C LEU A 104 14.43 7.29 2.08
N VAL A 105 13.89 7.87 3.16
CA VAL A 105 14.28 9.20 3.67
C VAL A 105 14.61 9.18 5.16
N LYS A 106 15.47 10.12 5.59
CA LYS A 106 15.95 10.28 6.97
C LYS A 106 15.58 11.60 7.62
N ASN A 107 15.04 12.55 6.85
CA ASN A 107 14.56 13.84 7.36
C ASN A 107 13.41 14.37 6.49
N PHE A 108 12.78 15.47 6.93
CA PHE A 108 11.65 16.07 6.22
C PHE A 108 12.02 16.63 4.84
N TRP A 109 13.23 17.18 4.70
CA TRP A 109 13.65 17.85 3.46
C TRP A 109 13.84 16.87 2.32
N GLU A 110 14.27 15.64 2.61
CA GLU A 110 14.41 14.57 1.62
C GLU A 110 13.06 14.15 1.00
N LEU A 111 11.92 14.41 1.66
CA LEU A 111 10.59 14.18 1.09
C LEU A 111 10.27 15.13 -0.06
N SER A 112 10.91 16.30 -0.12
CA SER A 112 10.63 17.34 -1.13
C SER A 112 11.16 17.02 -2.53
N LYS A 113 12.03 16.01 -2.68
CA LYS A 113 12.80 15.74 -3.90
C LYS A 113 12.39 14.45 -4.61
N ASP A 114 11.09 14.17 -4.73
CA ASP A 114 10.57 12.91 -5.31
C ASP A 114 11.39 11.69 -4.80
N PRO A 115 11.38 11.41 -3.49
CA PRO A 115 12.32 10.47 -2.89
C PRO A 115 12.21 9.08 -3.52
N ARG A 116 13.37 8.40 -3.59
CA ARG A 116 13.39 6.97 -3.92
C ARG A 116 12.46 6.23 -2.96
N CYS A 117 11.63 5.35 -3.50
CA CYS A 117 10.69 4.56 -2.74
C CYS A 117 11.03 3.08 -2.86
N LEU A 118 10.96 2.37 -1.75
CA LEU A 118 10.93 0.91 -1.74
C LEU A 118 9.49 0.45 -1.93
N TRP A 119 9.25 -0.32 -2.98
CA TRP A 119 7.98 -0.96 -3.27
C TRP A 119 8.09 -2.45 -2.98
N LEU A 120 7.10 -3.02 -2.32
CA LEU A 120 7.09 -4.43 -1.95
C LEU A 120 5.73 -5.09 -2.16
N THR A 121 5.71 -6.36 -2.57
CA THR A 121 4.51 -7.19 -2.44
C THR A 121 4.25 -7.48 -0.98
N LEU A 122 2.97 -7.58 -0.61
CA LEU A 122 2.54 -7.84 0.77
C LEU A 122 2.03 -9.28 0.97
N ASP A 123 2.49 -10.21 0.14
CA ASP A 123 2.16 -11.64 0.22
C ASP A 123 3.07 -12.41 1.18
N PHE A 124 3.23 -11.89 2.40
CA PHE A 124 3.97 -12.54 3.48
C PHE A 124 3.17 -13.71 4.06
N GLU A 125 3.84 -14.80 4.42
CA GLU A 125 3.29 -15.89 5.23
C GLU A 125 3.13 -15.48 6.70
N ASN A 126 2.38 -16.24 7.50
CA ASN A 126 2.02 -15.86 8.88
C ASN A 126 3.22 -15.82 9.84
N ASP A 127 4.24 -16.63 9.57
CA ASP A 127 5.39 -16.82 10.45
C ASP A 127 6.61 -16.00 10.00
N GLU A 128 6.44 -15.12 8.99
CA GLU A 128 7.52 -14.27 8.51
C GLU A 128 7.83 -13.14 9.50
N GLN A 129 9.12 -12.84 9.67
CA GLN A 129 9.58 -11.66 10.41
C GLN A 129 8.95 -10.39 9.83
N LEU A 130 8.30 -9.55 10.64
CA LEU A 130 7.59 -8.36 10.14
C LEU A 130 8.32 -7.03 10.40
N GLU A 131 9.56 -7.09 10.88
CA GLU A 131 10.43 -5.94 11.09
C GLU A 131 11.75 -6.18 10.38
N TYR A 132 12.11 -5.26 9.48
CA TYR A 132 13.30 -5.40 8.66
C TYR A 132 14.18 -4.15 8.74
N GLU A 133 15.49 -4.38 8.74
CA GLU A 133 16.52 -3.35 8.66
C GLU A 133 17.00 -3.21 7.21
N ILE A 134 17.05 -1.97 6.71
CA ILE A 134 17.42 -1.64 5.33
C ILE A 134 18.60 -0.66 5.40
N GLU A 135 19.73 -1.08 4.83
CA GLU A 135 20.87 -0.20 4.58
C GLU A 135 20.72 0.44 3.20
N LEU A 136 20.53 1.76 3.16
CA LEU A 136 20.16 2.51 1.94
C LEU A 136 21.15 2.36 0.78
N GLU A 137 22.42 2.15 1.11
CA GLU A 137 23.52 2.06 0.16
C GLU A 137 23.91 0.61 -0.15
N ASN A 138 23.34 -0.35 0.59
CA ASN A 138 23.71 -1.74 0.41
C ASN A 138 22.52 -2.70 0.64
N PHE A 139 21.78 -2.95 -0.45
CA PHE A 139 20.70 -3.92 -0.42
C PHE A 139 21.18 -5.38 -0.30
N SER A 140 22.48 -5.66 -0.43
CA SER A 140 23.02 -7.03 -0.30
C SER A 140 22.90 -7.60 1.11
N LYS A 141 22.72 -6.74 2.12
CA LYS A 141 22.51 -7.15 3.51
C LYS A 141 21.04 -7.32 3.88
N LEU A 142 20.10 -7.13 2.94
CA LEU A 142 18.70 -7.40 3.25
C LEU A 142 18.48 -8.89 3.48
N GLU A 143 17.61 -9.19 4.44
CA GLU A 143 17.11 -10.53 4.63
C GLU A 143 16.46 -11.04 3.33
N LYS A 144 16.77 -12.29 2.97
CA LYS A 144 16.31 -12.93 1.73
C LYS A 144 14.78 -12.88 1.57
N THR A 145 14.06 -13.00 2.68
CA THR A 145 12.60 -12.90 2.72
C THR A 145 12.13 -11.55 2.20
N LEU A 146 12.67 -10.43 2.71
CA LEU A 146 12.32 -9.10 2.23
C LEU A 146 12.78 -8.89 0.78
N LEU A 147 13.98 -9.36 0.43
CA LEU A 147 14.54 -9.23 -0.92
C LEU A 147 13.59 -9.80 -2.00
N ASN A 148 12.99 -10.95 -1.73
CA ASN A 148 12.04 -11.60 -2.64
C ASN A 148 10.70 -10.85 -2.80
N LYS A 149 10.38 -9.94 -1.87
CA LYS A 149 9.15 -9.14 -1.91
C LYS A 149 9.36 -7.81 -2.63
N ILE A 150 10.60 -7.36 -2.80
CA ILE A 150 10.89 -6.06 -3.42
C ILE A 150 10.50 -6.08 -4.90
N LEU A 151 9.90 -4.97 -5.34
CA LEU A 151 9.61 -4.67 -6.74
C LEU A 151 10.71 -3.70 -7.24
N PRO A 152 11.85 -4.22 -7.76
CA PRO A 152 13.07 -3.43 -7.98
C PRO A 152 12.93 -2.37 -9.08
N VAL A 153 12.02 -2.59 -10.02
CA VAL A 153 11.75 -1.66 -11.12
C VAL A 153 10.26 -1.46 -11.28
N GLU A 154 9.89 -0.29 -11.78
CA GLU A 154 8.50 0.09 -12.05
C GLU A 154 7.75 -0.95 -12.90
N LYS A 155 8.45 -1.57 -13.87
CA LYS A 155 7.89 -2.62 -14.74
C LYS A 155 7.29 -3.79 -13.95
N ASN A 156 7.82 -4.09 -12.77
CA ASN A 156 7.34 -5.18 -11.93
C ASN A 156 5.99 -4.84 -11.29
N ILE A 157 5.69 -3.55 -11.08
CA ILE A 157 4.37 -3.11 -10.61
C ILE A 157 3.33 -3.36 -11.71
N TYR A 158 3.63 -3.06 -12.98
CA TYR A 158 2.71 -3.34 -14.09
C TYR A 158 2.50 -4.84 -14.30
N GLN A 159 3.58 -5.63 -14.24
CA GLN A 159 3.49 -7.08 -14.33
C GLN A 159 2.63 -7.66 -13.21
N LEU A 160 2.76 -7.14 -11.98
CA LEU A 160 1.92 -7.52 -10.85
C LEU A 160 0.44 -7.21 -11.14
N ILE A 161 0.13 -6.00 -11.61
CA ILE A 161 -1.25 -5.59 -11.93
C ILE A 161 -1.81 -6.46 -13.07
N ASN A 162 -1.07 -6.65 -14.15
CA ASN A 162 -1.51 -7.44 -15.29
C ASN A 162 -1.73 -8.91 -14.95
N LYS A 163 -0.93 -9.47 -14.03
CA LYS A 163 -1.06 -10.87 -13.60
C LYS A 163 -2.14 -11.08 -12.54
N LYS A 164 -2.29 -10.17 -11.58
CA LYS A 164 -3.10 -10.39 -10.37
C LYS A 164 -4.37 -9.55 -10.29
N ALA A 165 -4.48 -8.42 -10.98
CA ALA A 165 -5.64 -7.54 -10.89
C ALA A 165 -6.78 -8.02 -11.81
N LYS A 166 -7.97 -8.21 -11.21
CA LYS A 166 -9.21 -8.42 -11.96
C LYS A 166 -9.84 -7.07 -12.32
N LYS A 167 -10.74 -7.07 -13.30
CA LYS A 167 -11.63 -5.93 -13.54
C LYS A 167 -12.77 -5.98 -12.52
N HIS A 168 -13.18 -4.81 -12.05
CA HIS A 168 -14.31 -4.63 -11.15
C HIS A 168 -15.23 -3.55 -11.71
N ASN A 169 -16.53 -3.75 -11.56
CA ASN A 169 -17.48 -2.65 -11.57
C ASN A 169 -17.53 -1.96 -10.19
N ILE A 170 -18.22 -0.83 -10.10
CA ILE A 170 -18.28 -0.03 -8.87
C ILE A 170 -18.82 -0.80 -7.66
N ASN A 171 -19.84 -1.65 -7.83
CA ASN A 171 -20.40 -2.41 -6.71
C ASN A 171 -19.42 -3.49 -6.21
N GLN A 172 -18.75 -4.19 -7.12
CA GLN A 172 -17.73 -5.19 -6.77
C GLN A 172 -16.54 -4.53 -6.05
N ALA A 173 -16.10 -3.36 -6.52
CA ALA A 173 -15.02 -2.61 -5.89
C ALA A 173 -15.37 -2.21 -4.44
N LEU A 174 -16.59 -1.67 -4.23
CA LEU A 174 -17.04 -1.26 -2.91
C LEU A 174 -17.15 -2.44 -1.93
N GLU A 175 -17.69 -3.58 -2.37
CA GLU A 175 -17.73 -4.78 -1.53
C GLU A 175 -16.32 -5.32 -1.22
N ALA A 176 -15.40 -5.27 -2.20
CA ALA A 176 -14.00 -5.62 -1.96
C ALA A 176 -13.35 -4.71 -0.92
N PHE A 177 -13.56 -3.39 -0.98
CA PHE A 177 -13.01 -2.44 0.00
C PHE A 177 -13.51 -2.72 1.41
N LYS A 178 -14.81 -3.05 1.56
CA LYS A 178 -15.38 -3.45 2.85
C LYS A 178 -14.73 -4.70 3.39
N LYS A 179 -14.67 -5.77 2.59
CA LYS A 179 -14.07 -7.06 3.00
C LYS A 179 -12.62 -6.88 3.43
N ILE A 180 -11.82 -6.21 2.59
CA ILE A 180 -10.41 -5.90 2.88
C ILE A 180 -10.29 -5.16 4.21
N LYS A 181 -11.14 -4.15 4.45
CA LYS A 181 -11.07 -3.38 5.68
C LYS A 181 -11.46 -4.22 6.91
N MET A 182 -12.53 -5.00 6.85
CA MET A 182 -12.98 -5.83 7.97
C MET A 182 -11.97 -6.94 8.29
N GLU A 183 -11.51 -7.68 7.29
CA GLU A 183 -10.53 -8.76 7.45
C GLU A 183 -9.18 -8.22 7.94
N SER A 184 -8.76 -7.01 7.53
CA SER A 184 -7.57 -6.37 8.09
C SER A 184 -7.66 -6.15 9.61
N MET A 185 -8.88 -5.96 10.13
CA MET A 185 -9.16 -5.77 11.55
C MET A 185 -9.55 -7.06 12.26
N ASN A 186 -9.49 -8.20 11.56
CA ASN A 186 -9.96 -9.50 12.04
C ASN A 186 -11.43 -9.46 12.48
N LEU A 187 -12.27 -8.77 11.71
CA LEU A 187 -13.71 -8.67 11.90
C LEU A 187 -14.44 -9.47 10.83
N ASP A 188 -15.38 -10.30 11.25
CA ASP A 188 -16.21 -11.13 10.35
C ASP A 188 -17.50 -10.42 9.90
N PHE A 189 -17.72 -9.18 10.34
CA PHE A 189 -18.91 -8.38 10.05
C PHE A 189 -18.55 -6.94 9.67
N TYR A 190 -19.44 -6.27 8.94
CA TYR A 190 -19.24 -4.86 8.58
C TYR A 190 -19.46 -3.92 9.76
N SER A 191 -18.49 -3.04 10.01
CA SER A 191 -18.58 -1.94 10.97
C SER A 191 -18.14 -0.63 10.31
N SER A 192 -18.97 0.41 10.39
CA SER A 192 -18.59 1.75 9.95
C SER A 192 -17.47 2.34 10.83
N PHE A 193 -17.44 2.00 12.13
CA PHE A 193 -16.39 2.42 13.06
C PHE A 193 -15.02 1.83 12.74
N ALA A 194 -14.98 0.67 12.08
CA ALA A 194 -13.72 0.09 11.61
C ALA A 194 -12.99 1.04 10.64
N TYR A 195 -13.71 1.89 9.91
CA TYR A 195 -13.08 2.90 9.04
C TYR A 195 -12.45 4.07 9.81
N MET A 196 -12.74 4.23 11.11
CA MET A 196 -12.16 5.28 11.97
C MET A 196 -10.80 4.89 12.58
N GLY A 197 -10.36 3.64 12.47
CA GLY A 197 -9.13 3.17 13.11
C GLY A 197 -8.38 2.08 12.32
N GLY A 198 -7.13 1.84 12.69
CA GLY A 198 -6.27 0.82 12.05
C GLY A 198 -5.82 1.18 10.64
N TYR A 199 -4.99 0.33 10.04
CA TYR A 199 -4.49 0.57 8.69
C TYR A 199 -5.60 0.42 7.64
N LYS A 200 -5.60 1.31 6.65
CA LYS A 200 -6.46 1.26 5.47
C LYS A 200 -5.61 1.57 4.24
N PRO A 201 -5.73 0.79 3.16
CA PRO A 201 -4.95 1.06 1.96
C PRO A 201 -5.58 2.21 1.18
N ILE A 202 -4.75 2.89 0.41
CA ILE A 202 -5.18 3.78 -0.69
C ILE A 202 -5.35 2.90 -1.92
N TYR A 203 -6.46 3.07 -2.64
CA TYR A 203 -6.71 2.30 -3.86
C TYR A 203 -6.53 3.20 -5.07
N PHE A 204 -5.80 2.71 -6.07
CA PHE A 204 -5.69 3.38 -7.37
C PHE A 204 -6.62 2.68 -8.34
N LEU A 205 -7.62 3.42 -8.84
CA LEU A 205 -8.50 2.97 -9.92
C LEU A 205 -7.79 3.20 -11.25
N LEU A 206 -7.73 2.17 -12.09
CA LEU A 206 -6.92 2.12 -13.31
C LEU A 206 -7.80 1.78 -14.52
N LYS A 207 -7.78 2.65 -15.54
CA LYS A 207 -8.46 2.44 -16.83
C LYS A 207 -7.51 2.79 -17.97
#